data_AF-A0A6A0H4L6-F1
#
_entry.id   AF-A0A6A0H4L6-F1
#
_cell.length_a   1.000
_cell.length_b   1.000
_cell.length_c   1.000
_cell.angle_alpha   90.00
_cell.angle_beta   90.00
_cell.angle_gamma   90.00
#
_symmetry.space_group_name_H-M   'P 1'
#
loop_
_entity.id
_entity.type
_entity.pdbx_description
1 polymer ?
#
loop_
_entity_poly.entity_id
_entity_poly.type
_entity_poly.pdbx_seq_one_letter_code
_entity_poly.pdbx_strand_id
1 'polypeptide(L)'
;MREPLEGVCVWTVPCNIVITVTLFRDNRTHAYEDKDWAFVLEDVSPSGKRRQVATAHVNMTQYAGMCQHDLRISLRPLSRKLVSATLELTLSCLFLREGKATYVQRTLFNVLINVFN
;
A
#
# COMPACT_ATOMS: atom_id res chain seq x y z
N MET A 1 -2.63 13.29 -35.47
CA MET A 1 -2.91 14.31 -34.43
C MET A 1 -2.72 13.59 -33.10
N ARG A 2 -1.64 13.83 -32.35
CA ARG A 2 -1.45 13.24 -31.01
C ARG A 2 -2.16 14.15 -30.01
N GLU A 3 -3.08 13.60 -29.23
CA GLU A 3 -3.78 14.33 -28.18
C GLU A 3 -2.77 14.83 -27.13
N PRO A 4 -2.74 16.14 -26.79
CA PRO A 4 -1.66 16.71 -25.97
C PRO A 4 -1.84 16.54 -24.44
N LEU A 5 -2.75 15.69 -23.97
CA LEU A 5 -3.23 15.73 -22.57
C LEU A 5 -3.03 14.44 -21.74
N GLU A 6 -2.39 13.41 -22.28
CA GLU A 6 -2.03 12.22 -21.49
C GLU A 6 -0.73 12.47 -20.72
N GLY A 7 -0.85 13.17 -19.60
CA GLY A 7 0.26 13.36 -18.66
C GLY A 7 0.44 12.10 -17.81
N VAL A 8 1.45 11.29 -18.11
CA VAL A 8 1.87 10.21 -17.20
C VAL A 8 2.73 10.83 -16.09
N CYS A 9 2.23 10.81 -14.85
CA CYS A 9 3.06 11.10 -13.69
C CYS A 9 3.61 9.78 -13.16
N VAL A 10 4.89 9.53 -13.45
CA VAL A 10 5.69 8.50 -12.78
C VAL A 10 6.59 9.24 -11.80
N TRP A 11 6.45 8.97 -10.50
CA TRP A 11 7.47 9.44 -9.56
C TRP A 11 8.79 8.73 -9.86
N THR A 12 9.75 9.48 -10.39
CA THR A 12 11.04 8.98 -10.90
C THR A 12 12.00 8.52 -9.81
N VAL A 13 11.72 8.84 -8.55
CA VAL A 13 12.50 8.39 -7.40
C VAL A 13 11.63 7.45 -6.58
N PRO A 14 11.92 6.13 -6.56
CA PRO A 14 11.35 5.23 -5.59
C PRO A 14 11.70 5.75 -4.19
N CYS A 15 10.71 6.29 -3.48
CA CYS A 15 10.85 6.54 -2.05
C CYS A 15 10.71 5.18 -1.36
N ASN A 16 11.83 4.60 -0.94
CA ASN A 16 11.84 3.41 -0.12
C ASN A 16 11.29 3.78 1.27
N ILE A 17 10.00 3.60 1.49
CA ILE A 17 9.34 3.87 2.77
C ILE A 17 9.21 2.53 3.48
N VAL A 18 9.75 2.39 4.68
CA VAL A 18 9.67 1.14 5.45
C VAL A 18 8.61 1.32 6.53
N ILE A 19 7.57 0.50 6.53
CA ILE A 19 6.53 0.53 7.57
C ILE A 19 6.46 -0.85 8.23
N THR A 20 6.56 -0.90 9.54
CA THR A 20 6.49 -2.15 10.31
C THR A 20 5.07 -2.35 10.83
N VAL A 21 4.53 -3.55 10.64
CA VAL A 21 3.16 -3.94 10.96
C VAL A 21 3.15 -5.11 11.93
N THR A 22 2.56 -4.95 13.11
CA THR A 22 2.41 -6.09 14.04
C THR A 22 1.09 -6.80 13.79
N LEU A 23 1.10 -8.14 13.67
CA LEU A 23 -0.09 -8.98 13.59
C LEU A 23 -0.17 -9.85 14.85
N PHE A 24 -1.30 -9.78 15.55
CA PHE A 24 -1.56 -10.64 16.70
C PHE A 24 -2.23 -11.93 16.23
N ARG A 25 -1.84 -13.05 16.82
CA ARG A 25 -2.41 -14.37 16.53
C ARG A 25 -3.11 -14.88 17.78
N ASP A 26 -4.37 -15.25 17.65
CA ASP A 26 -5.12 -15.92 18.71
C ASP A 26 -4.53 -17.32 18.93
N ASN A 27 -4.14 -17.61 20.18
CA ASN A 27 -3.50 -18.86 20.55
C ASN A 27 -4.46 -20.07 20.51
N ARG A 28 -5.76 -19.85 20.64
CA ARG A 28 -6.79 -20.90 20.62
C ARG A 28 -7.23 -21.23 19.20
N THR A 29 -7.47 -20.21 18.39
CA THR A 29 -7.98 -20.38 17.02
C THR A 29 -6.88 -20.42 15.97
N HIS A 30 -5.64 -20.09 16.35
CA HIS A 30 -4.50 -19.94 15.45
C HIS A 30 -4.70 -18.92 14.33
N ALA A 31 -5.77 -18.11 14.40
CA ALA A 31 -6.10 -17.08 13.43
C ALA A 31 -5.38 -15.76 13.78
N TYR A 32 -5.03 -15.00 12.75
CA TYR A 32 -4.54 -13.65 12.92
C TYR A 32 -5.70 -12.67 13.13
N GLU A 33 -5.52 -11.68 13.99
CA GLU A 33 -6.44 -10.54 14.11
C GLU A 33 -6.51 -9.79 12.78
N ASP A 34 -7.74 -9.45 12.38
CA ASP A 34 -7.97 -8.73 11.14
C ASP A 34 -7.25 -7.38 11.13
N LYS A 35 -6.61 -7.07 10.01
CA LYS A 35 -5.85 -5.82 9.85
C LYS A 35 -5.96 -5.32 8.42
N ASP A 36 -6.99 -4.54 8.18
CA ASP A 36 -7.20 -3.83 6.92
C ASP A 36 -6.41 -2.52 6.85
N TRP A 37 -5.65 -2.33 5.78
CA TRP A 37 -4.85 -1.15 5.51
C TRP A 37 -5.45 -0.36 4.36
N ALA A 38 -5.74 0.92 4.60
CA ALA A 38 -6.19 1.84 3.57
C ALA A 38 -4.98 2.61 3.00
N PHE A 39 -4.71 2.42 1.72
CA PHE A 39 -3.80 3.26 0.95
C PHE A 39 -4.58 4.38 0.30
N VAL A 40 -4.17 5.62 0.53
CA VAL A 40 -4.85 6.82 0.10
C VAL A 40 -3.91 7.64 -0.77
N LEU A 41 -4.32 7.95 -1.99
CA LEU A 41 -3.65 8.95 -2.82
C LEU A 41 -4.33 10.29 -2.61
N GLU A 42 -3.57 11.29 -2.18
CA GLU A 42 -4.04 12.67 -1.97
C GLU A 42 -3.48 13.61 -3.04
N ASP A 43 -4.34 14.47 -3.56
CA ASP A 43 -3.98 15.69 -4.29
C ASP A 43 -3.88 16.83 -3.26
N VAL A 44 -2.72 17.46 -3.17
CA VAL A 44 -2.43 18.55 -2.24
C VAL A 44 -2.23 19.83 -3.06
N SER A 45 -3.16 20.78 -2.93
CA SER A 45 -3.07 22.04 -3.64
C SER A 45 -1.88 22.88 -3.13
N PRO A 46 -1.39 23.86 -3.90
CA PRO A 46 -0.39 24.82 -3.42
C PRO A 46 -0.81 25.59 -2.16
N SER A 47 -2.13 25.72 -1.93
CA SER A 47 -2.69 26.32 -0.72
C SER A 47 -2.78 25.34 0.47
N GLY A 48 -2.28 24.10 0.32
CA GLY A 48 -2.30 23.05 1.35
C GLY A 48 -3.60 22.28 1.49
N LYS A 49 -4.61 22.55 0.66
CA LYS A 49 -5.89 21.81 0.70
C LYS A 49 -5.68 20.40 0.17
N ARG A 50 -6.07 19.40 0.96
CA ARG A 50 -5.95 17.98 0.63
C ARG A 50 -7.25 17.43 0.09
N ARG A 51 -7.17 16.61 -0.96
CA ARG A 51 -8.31 15.86 -1.51
C ARG A 51 -7.87 14.45 -1.85
N GLN A 52 -8.59 13.46 -1.34
CA GLN A 52 -8.40 12.08 -1.77
C GLN A 52 -8.80 11.92 -3.25
N VAL A 53 -7.91 11.32 -4.04
CA VAL A 53 -8.10 11.09 -5.48
C VAL A 53 -8.08 9.61 -5.85
N ALA A 54 -7.52 8.72 -5.02
CA ALA A 54 -7.61 7.28 -5.20
C ALA A 54 -7.52 6.54 -3.85
N THR A 55 -7.99 5.29 -3.80
CA THR A 55 -7.89 4.45 -2.60
C THR A 55 -7.75 2.97 -2.90
N ALA A 56 -7.06 2.22 -2.04
CA ALA A 56 -7.06 0.76 -2.03
C ALA A 56 -7.07 0.22 -0.59
N HIS A 57 -7.64 -0.97 -0.41
CA HIS A 57 -7.69 -1.66 0.87
C HIS A 57 -6.92 -2.98 0.75
N VAL A 58 -6.07 -3.26 1.73
CA VAL A 58 -5.25 -4.47 1.77
C VAL A 58 -5.34 -5.07 3.16
N ASN A 59 -5.84 -6.30 3.23
CA ASN A 59 -5.84 -7.04 4.48
C ASN A 59 -4.46 -7.68 4.70
N MET A 60 -3.73 -7.19 5.69
CA MET A 60 -2.37 -7.63 5.98
C MET A 60 -2.31 -9.08 6.49
N THR A 61 -3.42 -9.61 7.03
CA THR A 61 -3.48 -11.02 7.46
C THR A 61 -3.30 -12.01 6.31
N GLN A 62 -3.66 -11.61 5.08
CA GLN A 62 -3.50 -12.44 3.88
C GLN A 62 -2.04 -12.71 3.53
N TYR A 63 -1.12 -11.89 4.05
CA TYR A 63 0.31 -11.95 3.74
C TYR A 63 1.16 -12.39 4.94
N ALA A 64 0.51 -12.78 6.04
CA ALA A 64 1.19 -13.28 7.22
C ALA A 64 1.98 -14.57 6.88
N GLY A 65 3.24 -14.63 7.30
CA GLY A 65 4.09 -15.82 7.12
C GLY A 65 4.78 -15.96 5.76
N MET A 66 4.58 -15.02 4.83
CA MET A 66 5.26 -15.03 3.53
C MET A 66 6.65 -14.36 3.63
N CYS A 67 7.74 -15.03 3.22
CA CYS A 67 9.10 -14.47 3.34
C CYS A 67 9.26 -13.14 2.59
N GLN A 68 8.87 -13.09 1.32
CA GLN A 68 8.84 -11.87 0.52
C GLN A 68 7.80 -12.00 -0.61
N HIS A 69 7.06 -10.93 -0.89
CA HIS A 69 6.04 -10.91 -1.92
C HIS A 69 5.93 -9.53 -2.58
N ASP A 70 6.11 -9.46 -3.90
CA ASP A 70 5.90 -8.23 -4.65
C ASP A 70 4.41 -8.07 -4.95
N LEU A 71 3.85 -6.94 -4.55
CA LEU A 71 2.46 -6.58 -4.74
C LEU A 71 2.32 -5.44 -5.72
N ARG A 72 1.33 -5.58 -6.61
CA ARG A 72 0.86 -4.52 -7.50
C ARG A 72 -0.63 -4.30 -7.25
N ILE A 73 -0.95 -3.22 -6.54
CA ILE A 73 -2.29 -2.89 -6.06
C ILE A 73 -2.86 -1.81 -6.95
N SER A 74 -4.02 -2.07 -7.57
CA SER A 74 -4.76 -1.03 -8.30
C SER A 74 -5.57 -0.19 -7.31
N LEU A 75 -5.37 1.12 -7.31
CA LEU A 75 -6.17 2.04 -6.52
C LEU A 75 -7.43 2.40 -7.30
N ARG A 76 -8.58 2.33 -6.63
CA ARG A 76 -9.85 2.83 -7.15
C ARG A 76 -9.77 4.35 -7.29
N PRO A 77 -9.93 4.91 -8.50
CA PRO A 77 -10.01 6.35 -8.69
C PRO A 77 -11.26 6.94 -8.04
N LEU A 78 -11.10 8.10 -7.42
CA LEU A 78 -12.16 8.88 -6.75
C LEU A 78 -12.34 10.28 -7.39
N SER A 79 -11.48 10.62 -8.35
CA SER A 79 -11.50 11.89 -9.08
C SER A 79 -11.71 11.63 -10.57
N ARG A 80 -12.49 12.49 -11.24
CA ARG A 80 -12.65 12.45 -12.70
C ARG A 80 -11.38 12.84 -13.46
N LYS A 81 -10.38 13.42 -12.78
CA LYS A 81 -9.08 13.77 -13.33
C LYS A 81 -8.07 12.62 -13.27
N LEU A 82 -8.47 11.47 -12.74
CA LEU A 82 -7.61 10.32 -12.53
C LEU A 82 -8.25 9.13 -13.25
N VAL A 83 -7.59 8.62 -14.30
CA VAL A 83 -8.08 7.44 -15.03
C VAL A 83 -7.67 6.17 -14.31
N SER A 84 -6.41 6.06 -13.88
CA SER A 84 -5.97 4.95 -13.05
C SER A 84 -4.77 5.31 -12.18
N ALA A 85 -4.63 4.60 -11.07
CA ALA A 85 -3.48 4.66 -10.18
C ALA A 85 -3.12 3.24 -9.74
N THR A 86 -1.83 2.91 -9.77
CA THR A 86 -1.30 1.63 -9.31
C THR A 86 -0.23 1.88 -8.28
N LEU A 87 -0.20 1.09 -7.20
CA LEU A 87 0.83 1.06 -6.17
C LEU A 87 1.58 -0.26 -6.28
N GLU A 88 2.86 -0.21 -6.58
CA GLU A 88 3.76 -1.36 -6.42
C GLU A 88 4.41 -1.28 -5.04
N LEU A 89 4.66 -2.43 -4.38
CA LEU A 89 5.35 -2.52 -3.09
C LEU A 89 5.88 -3.95 -2.84
N THR A 90 6.79 -4.13 -1.89
CA THR A 90 7.31 -5.46 -1.51
C THR A 90 6.94 -5.77 -0.05
N LEU A 91 6.16 -6.81 0.19
CA LEU A 91 5.90 -7.32 1.53
C LEU A 91 6.98 -8.28 1.97
N SER A 92 7.43 -8.20 3.23
CA SER A 92 8.29 -9.20 3.84
C SER A 92 7.75 -9.56 5.21
N CYS A 93 7.72 -10.85 5.56
CA CYS A 93 7.34 -11.31 6.88
C CYS A 93 8.56 -11.94 7.58
N LEU A 94 8.88 -11.41 8.76
CA LEU A 94 9.88 -11.96 9.65
C LEU A 94 9.19 -12.36 10.95
N PHE A 95 9.34 -13.61 11.36
CA PHE A 95 8.92 -14.04 12.69
C PHE A 95 9.90 -13.50 13.73
N LEU A 96 9.45 -12.64 14.65
CA LEU A 96 10.33 -12.08 15.67
C LEU A 96 10.44 -12.96 16.92
N ARG A 97 9.33 -13.43 17.50
CA ARG A 97 9.37 -14.20 18.75
C ARG A 97 8.06 -14.95 19.06
N GLU A 98 8.19 -16.12 19.67
CA GLU A 98 7.08 -16.87 20.26
C GLU A 98 6.77 -16.35 21.68
N GLY A 99 5.54 -15.88 21.92
CA GLY A 99 5.09 -15.29 23.19
C GLY A 99 3.80 -14.46 23.06
N LYS A 100 3.42 -13.72 24.12
CA LYS A 100 2.16 -12.92 24.23
C LYS A 100 1.91 -11.87 23.12
N ALA A 101 2.91 -11.57 22.29
CA ALA A 101 2.77 -10.82 21.05
C ALA A 101 3.46 -11.64 19.95
N THR A 102 2.68 -12.39 19.18
CA THR A 102 3.20 -13.58 18.49
C THR A 102 3.86 -13.26 17.14
N TYR A 103 3.61 -12.12 16.48
CA TYR A 103 4.26 -11.80 15.19
C TYR A 103 4.40 -10.28 14.99
N VAL A 104 5.60 -9.79 14.66
CA VAL A 104 5.80 -8.41 14.16
C VAL A 104 6.32 -8.53 12.74
N GLN A 105 5.50 -8.15 11.77
CA GLN A 105 5.85 -8.15 10.36
C GLN A 105 6.55 -6.84 9.99
N ARG A 106 7.72 -6.90 9.36
CA ARG A 106 8.43 -5.70 8.87
C ARG A 106 8.27 -5.59 7.37
N THR A 107 7.53 -4.59 6.90
CA THR A 107 7.20 -4.41 5.49
C THR A 107 8.03 -3.29 4.84
N LEU A 108 8.60 -3.54 3.67
CA LEU A 108 9.38 -2.56 2.89
C LEU A 108 8.56 -2.03 1.70
N PHE A 109 8.04 -0.81 1.76
CA PHE A 109 7.23 -0.23 0.69
C PHE A 109 8.14 0.43 -0.35
N ASN A 110 8.19 -0.15 -1.55
CA ASN A 110 8.78 0.49 -2.73
C ASN A 110 7.65 1.08 -3.57
N VAL A 111 7.20 2.28 -3.23
CA VAL A 111 6.01 2.90 -3.83
C VAL A 111 6.31 3.40 -5.24
N LEU A 112 5.90 2.66 -6.26
CA LEU A 112 5.77 3.18 -7.63
C LEU A 112 4.30 3.54 -7.87
N ILE A 113 4.01 4.83 -8.08
CA ILE A 113 2.68 5.30 -8.45
C ILE A 113 2.69 5.73 -9.90
N ASN A 114 1.97 4.98 -10.73
CA ASN A 114 1.72 5.31 -12.13
C ASN A 114 0.33 5.92 -12.25
N VAL A 115 0.26 7.21 -12.57
CA VAL A 115 -0.99 7.92 -12.86
C VAL A 115 -1.16 8.01 -14.37
N PHE A 116 -2.24 7.42 -14.89
CA PHE A 116 -2.69 7.61 -16.27
C PHE A 116 -3.89 8.58 -16.25
N ASN A 117 -3.91 9.53 -17.18
CA ASN A 117 -4.98 10.51 -17.40
C ASN A 117 -5.49 10.38 -18.83
#